data_AF-A0A6G2S0M7-F1
#
_entry.id   AF-A0A6G2S0M7-F1
#
_cell.length_a   1.000
_cell.length_b   1.000
_cell.length_c   1.000
_cell.angle_alpha   90.00
_cell.angle_beta   90.00
_cell.angle_gamma   90.00
#
_symmetry.space_group_name_H-M   'P 1'
#
loop_
_entity.id
_entity.type
_entity.pdbx_description
1 polymer ?
#
loop_
_entity_poly.entity_id
_entity_poly.type
_entity_poly.pdbx_seq_one_letter_code
_entity_poly.pdbx_strand_id
1 'polypeptide(L)'
;MPGPVPNREADLARPRERKGSDVQPVTKGTLREVKIPNADREWHPIARRLWSSLKTSGQADFYQNSDWAFAYSLCEDLSFYKKSGKRSGQMLQTIYSAFERLLVAEGDRRRVRIELHEPEPEEQSAAVLAIADYRQDLGLS
;
A
#
# COMPACT_ATOMS: atom_id res chain seq x y z
N MET A 1 -22.91 7.73 3.27
CA MET A 1 -22.18 6.54 3.72
C MET A 1 -21.88 5.69 2.49
N PRO A 2 -20.62 5.34 2.20
CA PRO A 2 -20.33 4.36 1.17
C PRO A 2 -21.00 3.02 1.53
N GLY A 3 -21.35 2.23 0.51
CA GLY A 3 -21.93 0.89 0.69
C GLY A 3 -21.03 -0.07 1.48
N PRO A 4 -21.52 -1.28 1.79
CA PRO A 4 -20.74 -2.30 2.48
C PRO A 4 -19.40 -2.56 1.79
N VAL A 5 -18.37 -2.88 2.59
CA VAL A 5 -17.03 -3.19 2.06
C VAL A 5 -17.16 -4.34 1.06
N PRO A 6 -16.69 -4.20 -0.20
CA PRO A 6 -16.78 -5.27 -1.20
C PRO A 6 -16.05 -6.54 -0.75
N ASN A 7 -16.52 -7.73 -1.15
CA ASN A 7 -15.88 -9.03 -0.88
C ASN A 7 -14.45 -9.15 -1.49
N ARG A 8 -13.61 -10.11 -1.08
CA ARG A 8 -12.28 -10.30 -1.70
C ARG A 8 -12.49 -11.10 -2.97
N GLU A 9 -11.57 -11.05 -3.92
CA GLU A 9 -11.68 -11.78 -5.18
C GLU A 9 -11.83 -13.29 -4.93
N ALA A 10 -11.09 -13.84 -3.96
CA ALA A 10 -11.21 -15.23 -3.52
C ALA A 10 -12.58 -15.58 -2.90
N ASP A 11 -13.33 -14.59 -2.41
CA ASP A 11 -14.67 -14.79 -1.82
C ASP A 11 -15.80 -14.63 -2.86
N LEU A 12 -15.48 -14.33 -4.12
CA LEU A 12 -16.47 -14.13 -5.18
C LEU A 12 -16.74 -15.44 -5.93
N ALA A 13 -18.01 -15.67 -6.28
CA ALA A 13 -18.39 -16.79 -7.15
C ALA A 13 -17.86 -16.64 -8.59
N ARG A 14 -17.44 -15.43 -9.00
CA ARG A 14 -16.89 -15.12 -10.33
C ARG A 14 -15.84 -14.01 -10.23
N PRO A 15 -14.73 -14.06 -11.00
CA PRO A 15 -13.70 -13.00 -11.02
C PRO A 15 -14.26 -11.63 -11.42
N ARG A 16 -13.61 -10.54 -10.96
CA ARG A 16 -14.05 -9.17 -11.27
C ARG A 16 -13.66 -8.68 -12.65
N GLU A 17 -12.64 -9.29 -13.25
CA GLU A 17 -12.19 -8.94 -14.60
C GLU A 17 -13.33 -9.11 -15.61
N ARG A 18 -13.76 -8.00 -16.21
CA ARG A 18 -14.63 -8.05 -17.38
C ARG A 18 -13.77 -8.32 -18.60
N LYS A 19 -13.91 -9.50 -19.22
CA LYS A 19 -13.48 -9.70 -20.61
C LYS A 19 -14.35 -8.84 -21.52
N GLY A 20 -13.81 -7.75 -22.05
CA GLY A 20 -14.49 -6.85 -22.99
C GLY A 20 -13.49 -5.95 -23.72
N SER A 21 -13.75 -5.67 -25.00
CA SER A 21 -12.86 -4.99 -25.95
C SER A 21 -12.75 -3.46 -25.77
N ASP A 22 -13.46 -2.86 -24.82
CA ASP A 22 -13.54 -1.40 -24.63
C ASP A 22 -12.51 -0.86 -23.61
N VAL A 23 -11.30 -1.40 -23.59
CA VAL A 23 -10.23 -0.87 -22.74
C VAL A 23 -9.62 0.36 -23.41
N GLN A 24 -9.95 1.55 -22.90
CA GLN A 24 -9.30 2.78 -23.34
C GLN A 24 -7.83 2.76 -22.91
N PRO A 25 -6.87 3.02 -23.82
CA PRO A 25 -5.47 3.08 -23.46
C PRO A 25 -5.22 4.27 -22.52
N VAL A 26 -4.48 4.02 -21.45
CA VAL A 26 -4.04 5.09 -20.52
C VAL A 26 -2.75 5.71 -21.02
N THR A 27 -2.65 7.04 -20.93
CA THR A 27 -1.37 7.75 -21.08
C THR A 27 -0.45 7.36 -19.93
N LYS A 28 0.76 6.90 -20.25
CA LYS A 28 1.72 6.39 -19.28
C LYS A 28 2.78 7.43 -18.95
N GLY A 29 3.07 7.61 -17.67
CA GLY A 29 4.24 8.34 -17.17
C GLY A 29 5.36 7.38 -16.72
N THR A 30 6.43 7.93 -16.15
CA THR A 30 7.53 7.14 -15.56
C THR A 30 7.51 7.29 -14.05
N LEU A 31 7.56 6.17 -13.33
CA LEU A 31 7.74 6.17 -11.88
C LEU A 31 9.08 6.83 -11.49
N ARG A 32 9.09 7.53 -10.36
CA ARG A 32 10.29 8.16 -9.83
C ARG A 32 10.81 7.37 -8.63
N GLU A 33 12.11 7.49 -8.38
CA GLU A 33 12.70 7.01 -7.14
C GLU A 33 11.99 7.66 -5.95
N VAL A 34 11.57 6.84 -5.00
CA VAL A 34 10.82 7.27 -3.82
C VAL A 34 11.78 7.47 -2.65
N LYS A 35 11.73 8.65 -2.03
CA LYS A 35 12.50 8.98 -0.83
C LYS A 35 11.55 9.25 0.32
N ILE A 36 11.54 8.33 1.29
CA ILE A 36 10.63 8.39 2.44
C ILE A 36 11.36 9.05 3.62
N PRO A 37 10.84 10.15 4.18
CA PRO A 37 11.47 10.78 5.34
C PRO A 37 11.31 9.92 6.61
N ASN A 38 12.18 10.18 7.59
CA ASN A 38 11.99 9.64 8.93
C ASN A 38 10.76 10.27 9.59
N ALA A 39 10.11 9.53 10.49
CA ALA A 39 9.04 10.08 11.30
C ALA A 39 9.57 11.24 12.15
N ASP A 40 8.74 12.27 12.35
CA ASP A 40 9.03 13.28 13.36
C ASP A 40 9.01 12.65 14.75
N ARG A 41 10.06 12.92 15.54
CA ARG A 41 10.20 12.40 16.91
C ARG A 41 9.17 13.01 17.84
N GLU A 42 8.74 14.24 17.58
CA GLU A 42 7.77 14.95 18.41
C GLU A 42 6.34 14.49 18.17
N TRP A 43 6.07 13.78 17.08
CA TRP A 43 4.72 13.29 16.80
C TRP A 43 4.15 12.44 17.92
N HIS A 44 2.83 12.45 18.07
CA HIS A 44 2.12 11.56 18.98
C HIS A 44 2.48 10.08 18.66
N PRO A 45 2.64 9.19 19.66
CA PRO A 45 3.03 7.79 19.43
C PRO A 45 2.16 7.05 18.42
N ILE A 46 0.85 7.32 18.40
CA ILE A 46 -0.10 6.76 17.41
C ILE A 46 0.25 7.18 15.98
N ALA A 47 0.59 8.46 15.75
CA ALA A 47 0.95 8.95 14.43
C ALA A 47 2.28 8.34 13.96
N ARG A 48 3.28 8.24 14.84
CA ARG A 48 4.55 7.54 14.52
C ARG A 48 4.35 6.05 14.20
N ARG A 49 3.46 5.39 14.95
CA ARG A 49 3.09 3.99 14.68
C ARG A 49 2.45 3.86 13.31
N LEU A 50 1.48 4.73 13.00
CA LEU A 50 0.82 4.73 11.69
C LEU A 50 1.83 4.99 10.56
N TRP A 51 2.67 6.02 10.68
CA TRP A 51 3.73 6.31 9.70
C TRP A 51 4.65 5.11 9.47
N SER A 52 5.04 4.41 10.53
CA SER A 52 5.88 3.22 10.43
C SER A 52 5.17 2.09 9.69
N SER A 53 3.88 1.88 9.98
CA SER A 53 3.05 0.89 9.28
C SER A 53 2.80 1.24 7.82
N LEU A 54 2.67 2.53 7.46
CA LEU A 54 2.52 2.93 6.06
C LEU A 54 3.71 2.48 5.22
N LYS A 55 4.94 2.58 5.74
CA LYS A 55 6.17 2.15 5.05
C LYS A 55 6.26 0.66 4.75
N THR A 56 5.56 -0.17 5.52
CA THR A 56 5.70 -1.63 5.46
C THR A 56 4.43 -2.34 5.00
N SER A 57 3.37 -1.61 4.68
CA SER A 57 2.11 -2.18 4.23
C SER A 57 2.03 -2.14 2.70
N GLY A 58 1.44 -3.15 2.08
CA GLY A 58 1.48 -3.31 0.62
C GLY A 58 0.83 -2.19 -0.21
N GLN A 59 0.03 -1.29 0.37
CA GLN A 59 -0.41 -0.11 -0.38
C GLN A 59 0.75 0.85 -0.74
N ALA A 60 1.87 0.76 -0.01
CA ALA A 60 3.06 1.56 -0.27
C ALA A 60 3.65 1.32 -1.66
N ASP A 61 3.40 0.15 -2.25
CA ASP A 61 3.84 -0.22 -3.61
C ASP A 61 3.27 0.73 -4.68
N PHE A 62 2.17 1.42 -4.37
CA PHE A 62 1.50 2.36 -5.27
C PHE A 62 1.87 3.83 -5.01
N TYR A 63 2.66 4.13 -3.98
CA TYR A 63 2.95 5.52 -3.59
C TYR A 63 4.13 6.12 -4.36
N GLN A 64 4.05 7.42 -4.62
CA GLN A 64 5.13 8.27 -5.08
C GLN A 64 5.49 9.33 -4.01
N ASN A 65 6.52 10.14 -4.28
CA ASN A 65 6.98 11.15 -3.33
C ASN A 65 5.87 12.10 -2.85
N SER A 66 4.90 12.43 -3.70
CA SER A 66 3.73 13.25 -3.33
C SER A 66 2.82 12.56 -2.32
N ASP A 67 2.61 11.25 -2.45
CA ASP A 67 1.77 10.47 -1.53
C ASP A 67 2.44 10.37 -0.16
N TRP A 68 3.76 10.18 -0.13
CA TRP A 68 4.54 10.20 1.12
C TRP A 68 4.52 11.57 1.79
N ALA A 69 4.68 12.65 1.03
CA ALA A 69 4.60 14.01 1.58
C ALA A 69 3.19 14.30 2.14
N PHE A 70 2.14 13.86 1.44
CA PHE A 70 0.77 14.01 1.90
C PHE A 70 0.51 13.18 3.17
N ALA A 71 0.94 11.92 3.20
CA ALA A 71 0.86 11.07 4.38
C ALA A 71 1.62 11.65 5.58
N TYR A 72 2.76 12.30 5.34
CA TYR A 72 3.56 12.94 6.39
C TYR A 72 2.79 14.09 7.03
N SER A 73 2.22 14.98 6.21
CA SER A 73 1.35 16.07 6.67
C SER A 73 0.15 15.54 7.45
N LEU A 74 -0.51 14.47 6.98
CA LEU A 74 -1.63 13.87 7.72
C LEU A 74 -1.21 13.25 9.06
N CYS A 75 0.03 12.75 9.19
CA CYS A 75 0.56 12.27 10.46
C CYS A 75 0.82 13.41 11.45
N GLU A 76 1.22 14.58 10.96
CA GLU A 76 1.31 15.81 11.76
C GLU A 76 -0.08 16.24 12.26
N ASP A 77 -1.08 16.32 11.37
CA ASP A 77 -2.45 16.66 11.72
C ASP A 77 -3.05 15.68 12.73
N LEU A 78 -2.84 14.37 12.52
CA LEU A 78 -3.26 13.33 13.45
C LEU A 78 -2.54 13.48 14.80
N SER A 79 -1.24 13.80 14.79
CA SER A 79 -0.47 14.03 16.00
C SER A 79 -1.02 15.21 16.79
N PHE A 80 -1.25 16.35 16.13
CA PHE A 80 -1.86 17.53 16.72
C PHE A 80 -3.24 17.20 17.32
N TYR A 81 -4.09 16.53 16.54
CA TYR A 81 -5.43 16.09 16.98
C TYR A 81 -5.36 15.20 18.23
N LYS A 82 -4.44 14.23 18.25
CA LYS A 82 -4.29 13.30 19.39
C LYS A 82 -3.71 13.99 20.63
N LYS A 83 -2.86 15.00 20.47
CA LYS A 83 -2.34 15.79 21.59
C LYS A 83 -3.37 16.80 22.14
N SER A 84 -4.36 17.20 21.35
CA SER A 84 -5.37 18.17 21.78
C SER A 84 -6.22 17.65 22.94
N GLY A 85 -6.41 18.49 23.96
CA GLY A 85 -7.31 18.23 25.09
C GLY A 85 -8.80 18.30 24.73
N LYS A 86 -9.16 18.90 23.60
CA LYS A 86 -10.53 18.89 23.05
C LYS A 86 -10.50 18.40 21.61
N ARG A 87 -11.25 17.34 21.35
CA ARG A 87 -11.19 16.59 20.09
C ARG A 87 -12.49 16.76 19.31
N SER A 88 -12.41 17.45 18.18
CA SER A 88 -13.56 17.63 17.27
C SER A 88 -13.83 16.36 16.47
N GLY A 89 -15.08 15.89 16.46
CA GLY A 89 -15.48 14.76 15.61
C GLY A 89 -15.33 15.09 14.13
N GLN A 90 -15.68 16.32 13.71
CA GLN A 90 -15.57 16.75 12.33
C GLN A 90 -14.12 16.76 11.83
N MET A 91 -13.18 17.23 12.66
CA MET A 91 -11.76 17.23 12.32
C MET A 91 -11.22 15.80 12.16
N LEU A 92 -11.62 14.89 13.06
CA LEU A 92 -11.22 13.48 12.94
C LEU A 92 -11.74 12.84 11.68
N GLN A 93 -13.00 13.11 11.33
CA GLN A 93 -13.61 12.62 10.11
C GLN A 93 -12.84 13.10 8.87
N THR A 94 -12.43 14.38 8.84
CA THR A 94 -11.62 14.92 7.74
C THR A 94 -10.26 14.22 7.64
N ILE A 95 -9.57 14.03 8.76
CA ILE A 95 -8.26 13.34 8.80
C ILE A 95 -8.41 11.89 8.28
N TYR A 96 -9.43 11.17 8.73
CA TYR A 96 -9.67 9.79 8.30
C TYR A 96 -10.04 9.69 6.82
N SER A 97 -10.92 10.57 6.33
CA SER A 97 -11.25 10.62 4.90
C SER A 97 -10.05 11.01 4.03
N ALA A 98 -9.07 11.76 4.55
CA ALA A 98 -7.82 12.00 3.84
C ALA A 98 -6.91 10.75 3.79
N PHE A 99 -6.85 9.95 4.86
CA PHE A 99 -6.16 8.66 4.84
C PHE A 99 -6.86 7.62 3.93
N GLU A 100 -8.18 7.65 3.78
CA GLU A 100 -8.90 6.78 2.85
C GLU A 100 -8.42 6.98 1.40
N ARG A 101 -8.09 8.23 1.00
CA ARG A 101 -7.52 8.55 -0.33
C ARG A 101 -6.15 7.92 -0.57
N LEU A 102 -5.42 7.69 0.51
CA LEU A 102 -4.14 7.00 0.51
C LEU A 102 -4.31 5.47 0.64
N LEU A 103 -5.55 4.96 0.63
CA LEU A 103 -5.81 3.52 0.64
C LEU A 103 -5.24 2.82 1.89
N VAL A 104 -5.23 3.50 3.03
CA VAL A 104 -4.58 3.02 4.27
C VAL A 104 -5.26 1.77 4.82
N ALA A 105 -6.60 1.74 4.86
CA ALA A 105 -7.34 0.56 5.30
C ALA A 105 -7.62 -0.38 4.11
N GLU A 106 -7.68 -1.69 4.38
CA GLU A 106 -8.00 -2.69 3.35
C GLU A 106 -9.37 -2.45 2.71
N GLY A 107 -10.34 -1.97 3.49
CA GLY A 107 -11.66 -1.63 2.98
C GLY A 107 -11.60 -0.56 1.88
N ASP A 108 -10.70 0.42 2.01
CA ASP A 108 -10.53 1.49 1.01
C ASP A 108 -9.90 0.95 -0.27
N ARG A 109 -8.91 0.05 -0.14
CA ARG A 109 -8.32 -0.67 -1.28
C ARG A 109 -9.36 -1.47 -2.05
N ARG A 110 -10.18 -2.27 -1.36
CA ARG A 110 -11.20 -3.12 -1.99
C ARG A 110 -12.27 -2.31 -2.71
N ARG A 111 -12.61 -1.10 -2.23
CA ARG A 111 -13.54 -0.19 -2.92
C ARG A 111 -13.02 0.26 -4.28
N VAL A 112 -11.71 0.41 -4.43
CA VAL A 112 -11.05 0.74 -5.71
C VAL A 112 -10.49 -0.49 -6.42
N ARG A 113 -10.89 -1.71 -6.00
CA ARG A 113 -10.50 -2.99 -6.60
C ARG A 113 -8.99 -3.26 -6.53
N ILE A 114 -8.35 -2.80 -5.46
CA ILE A 114 -6.97 -3.17 -5.12
C ILE A 114 -7.02 -4.25 -4.04
N GLU A 115 -6.35 -5.36 -4.29
CA GLU A 115 -6.18 -6.46 -3.34
C GLU A 115 -4.69 -6.82 -3.26
N LEU A 116 -4.24 -7.19 -2.06
CA LEU A 116 -2.88 -7.66 -1.84
C LEU A 116 -2.90 -9.18 -1.88
N HIS A 117 -1.99 -9.76 -2.65
CA HIS A 117 -1.80 -11.20 -2.73
C HIS A 117 -0.64 -11.64 -1.83
N GLU A 118 -0.61 -12.92 -1.49
CA GLU A 118 0.56 -13.50 -0.86
C GLU A 118 1.74 -13.39 -1.84
N PRO A 119 2.97 -13.15 -1.34
CA PRO A 119 4.14 -13.14 -2.19
C PRO A 119 4.23 -14.50 -2.89
N GLU A 120 4.43 -14.49 -4.21
CA GLU A 120 4.71 -15.72 -4.93
C GLU A 120 6.01 -16.32 -4.38
N PRO A 121 6.08 -17.65 -4.20
CA PRO A 121 7.31 -18.30 -3.76
C PRO A 121 8.44 -17.92 -4.71
N GLU A 122 9.63 -17.62 -4.16
CA GLU A 122 10.82 -17.35 -4.98
C GLU A 122 11.09 -18.56 -5.88
N GLU A 123 10.70 -18.47 -7.15
CA GLU A 123 11.11 -19.41 -8.16
C GLU A 123 12.61 -19.19 -8.41
N GLN A 124 13.43 -20.17 -8.02
CA GLN A 124 14.83 -20.17 -8.42
C GLN A 124 14.88 -20.16 -9.94
N SER A 125 15.57 -19.15 -10.50
CA SER A 125 15.61 -19.01 -11.95
C SER A 125 16.18 -20.28 -12.57
N ALA A 126 15.65 -20.67 -13.73
CA ALA A 126 16.15 -21.83 -14.47
C ALA A 126 17.67 -21.75 -14.74
N ALA A 127 18.22 -20.53 -14.83
CA ALA A 127 19.66 -20.32 -14.97
C ALA A 127 20.43 -20.64 -13.68
N VAL A 128 19.88 -20.33 -12.49
CA VAL A 128 20.50 -20.68 -11.19
C VAL A 128 20.47 -22.19 -10.99
N LEU A 129 19.34 -22.84 -11.32
CA LEU A 129 19.22 -24.30 -11.29
C LEU A 129 20.22 -24.97 -12.25
N ALA A 130 20.32 -24.48 -13.50
CA ALA A 130 21.28 -25.01 -14.46
C ALA A 130 22.75 -24.84 -14.03
N ILE A 131 23.09 -23.74 -13.35
CA ILE A 131 24.44 -23.53 -12.81
C ILE A 131 24.70 -24.46 -11.61
N ALA A 132 23.70 -24.70 -10.77
CA ALA A 132 23.80 -25.62 -9.65
C ALA A 132 24.03 -27.06 -10.14
N ASP A 133 23.24 -27.51 -11.11
CA ASP A 133 23.38 -28.82 -11.75
C ASP A 133 24.77 -28.98 -12.39
N TYR A 134 25.24 -27.95 -13.11
CA TYR A 134 26.57 -27.96 -13.72
C TYR A 134 27.71 -28.05 -12.69
N ARG A 135 27.60 -27.37 -11.55
CA ARG A 135 28.59 -27.46 -10.46
C ARG A 135 28.63 -28.84 -9.82
N GLN A 136 27.45 -29.45 -9.66
CA GLN A 136 27.30 -30.80 -9.15
C GLN A 136 27.96 -31.83 -10.08
N ASP A 137 27.75 -31.70 -11.39
CA ASP A 137 28.37 -32.57 -12.40
C ASP A 137 29.90 -32.48 -12.43
N LEU A 138 30.46 -31.31 -12.08
CA LEU A 138 31.90 -31.08 -11.99
C LEU A 138 32.51 -31.50 -10.63
N GLY A 139 31.70 -31.98 -9.68
CA GLY A 139 32.16 -32.33 -8.33
C GLY A 139 32.61 -31.12 -7.50
N LEU A 140 32.15 -29.92 -7.87
CA LEU A 140 32.43 -28.66 -7.19
C LEU A 140 31.27 -28.37 -6.23
N SER A 141 31.26 -29.04 -5.06
CA SER A 141 30.34 -28.75 -3.96
C SER A 141 30.95 -27.77 -2.97
#